data_AF-A0A388K0C9-F1
#
_entry.id   AF-A0A388K0C9-F1
#
_cell.length_a   1.000
_cell.length_b   1.000
_cell.length_c   1.000
_cell.angle_alpha   90.00
_cell.angle_beta   90.00
_cell.angle_gamma   90.00
#
_symmetry.space_group_name_H-M   'P 1'
#
loop_
_entity.id
_entity.type
_entity.pdbx_description
1 polymer ?
#
loop_
_entity_poly.entity_id
_entity_poly.type
_entity_poly.pdbx_seq_one_letter_code
_entity_poly.pdbx_strand_id
1 'polypeptide(L)'
;MFGAESNFHVGLVSTEQADSDGDEGEYEEEDGESLPLTEEEKAFHAMMVEEGKKVRIRAVADNQRVKINKYVRNAFLPTVPPRWVEAQSRDVDDKLWDLYTFNYVAPIHADSYRFLASLTDEEMKKCREKALMENTDLIKGNYPLTADSMKLPVIGDFDRSKCVVWPSALAIRRFLAPKTEAPIAELKRIWNVGRPYLKGQCVASGKGDCGNNISWLDHVLWYLLSDLFYLFPHAPSLRARARAFRLRAKTTWRAPMPASVVFTHMREVMVKMAFNVTINPTRTA
;
A
#
# COMPACT_ATOMS: atom_id res chain seq x y z
N MET A 1 -16.80 -10.92 -16.94
CA MET A 1 -15.87 -11.08 -15.79
C MET A 1 -14.48 -11.23 -16.35
N PHE A 2 -13.48 -10.57 -15.76
CA PHE A 2 -12.10 -10.49 -16.28
C PHE A 2 -11.24 -11.70 -15.86
N GLY A 3 -11.85 -12.86 -15.62
CA GLY A 3 -11.14 -14.06 -15.19
C GLY A 3 -10.10 -14.53 -16.21
N ALA A 4 -9.20 -15.41 -15.80
CA ALA A 4 -8.05 -15.86 -16.60
C ALA A 4 -8.40 -16.40 -18.01
N GLU A 5 -9.64 -16.85 -18.22
CA GLU A 5 -10.18 -17.34 -19.51
C GLU A 5 -10.77 -16.22 -20.39
N SER A 6 -10.69 -14.96 -19.96
CA SER A 6 -11.25 -13.82 -20.68
C SER A 6 -10.39 -13.41 -21.89
N ASN A 7 -11.03 -12.95 -22.96
CA ASN A 7 -10.38 -12.41 -24.17
C ASN A 7 -9.33 -11.33 -23.88
N PHE A 8 -9.41 -10.66 -22.73
CA PHE A 8 -8.42 -9.69 -22.26
C PHE A 8 -7.03 -10.29 -21.97
N HIS A 9 -6.95 -11.59 -21.68
CA HIS A 9 -5.71 -12.30 -21.32
C HIS A 9 -5.07 -13.06 -22.49
N VAL A 10 -5.73 -13.11 -23.65
CA VAL A 10 -5.22 -13.79 -24.85
C VAL A 10 -3.93 -13.10 -25.33
N GLY A 11 -2.81 -13.82 -25.23
CA GLY A 11 -1.47 -13.35 -25.60
C GLY A 11 -0.64 -12.72 -24.48
N LEU A 12 -1.11 -12.75 -23.23
CA LEU A 12 -0.33 -12.32 -22.04
C LEU A 12 0.39 -13.48 -21.33
N VAL A 13 0.06 -14.73 -21.66
CA VAL A 13 0.72 -15.93 -21.15
C VAL A 13 1.74 -16.40 -22.18
N SER A 14 3.02 -16.10 -21.94
CA SER A 14 4.12 -16.81 -22.58
C SER A 14 4.35 -18.10 -21.81
N THR A 15 4.15 -19.25 -22.45
CA THR A 15 4.59 -20.54 -21.93
C THR A 15 6.11 -20.57 -22.03
N GLU A 16 6.83 -20.36 -20.92
CA GLU A 16 8.28 -20.51 -20.94
C GLU A 16 8.64 -21.99 -21.01
N GLN A 17 9.38 -22.28 -22.07
CA GLN A 17 9.95 -23.55 -22.47
C GLN A 17 11.03 -23.94 -21.47
N ALA A 18 11.00 -25.21 -21.07
CA ALA A 18 12.08 -25.84 -20.33
C ALA A 18 13.32 -25.93 -21.21
N ASP A 19 14.42 -25.35 -20.76
CA ASP A 19 15.75 -25.81 -21.12
C ASP A 19 16.50 -26.12 -19.83
N SER A 20 16.86 -27.40 -19.72
CA SER A 20 17.76 -27.96 -18.74
C SER A 20 19.19 -27.59 -19.10
N ASP A 21 19.97 -27.16 -18.11
CA ASP A 21 21.33 -27.67 -17.94
C ASP A 21 21.72 -27.53 -16.47
N GLY A 22 22.24 -28.62 -15.92
CA GLY A 22 22.61 -28.74 -14.52
C GLY A 22 23.95 -28.07 -14.23
N ASP A 23 24.05 -27.50 -13.03
CA ASP A 23 25.31 -27.46 -12.28
C ASP A 23 24.95 -27.44 -10.79
N GLU A 24 25.28 -28.53 -10.11
CA GLU A 24 25.15 -28.68 -8.65
C GLU A 24 26.32 -27.94 -8.01
N GLY A 25 26.08 -26.69 -7.61
CA GLY A 25 26.97 -25.91 -6.75
C GLY A 25 26.26 -25.57 -5.45
N GLU A 26 26.68 -26.20 -4.35
CA GLU A 26 26.37 -25.76 -2.99
C GLU A 26 26.86 -24.32 -2.83
N TYR A 27 25.93 -23.37 -2.73
CA TYR A 27 26.23 -22.02 -2.25
C TYR A 27 25.71 -21.89 -0.83
N GLU A 28 26.66 -21.89 0.10
CA GLU A 28 26.47 -21.47 1.48
C GLU A 28 25.82 -20.08 1.49
N GLU A 29 24.69 -19.96 2.20
CA GLU A 29 24.09 -18.67 2.56
C GLU A 29 25.04 -17.95 3.55
N GLU A 30 26.05 -17.25 3.04
CA GLU A 30 26.72 -16.19 3.78
C GLU A 30 25.77 -14.99 3.86
N ASP A 31 25.13 -14.86 5.02
CA ASP A 31 24.38 -13.69 5.48
C ASP A 31 25.33 -12.47 5.50
N GLY A 32 25.42 -11.80 4.35
CA GLY A 32 26.31 -10.67 4.10
C GLY A 32 25.96 -9.45 4.94
N GLU A 33 26.73 -9.28 6.02
CA GLU A 33 26.98 -8.05 6.77
C GLU A 33 25.79 -7.42 7.52
N SER A 34 25.42 -8.09 8.62
CA SER A 34 25.08 -7.38 9.86
C SER A 34 26.29 -6.55 10.32
N LEU A 35 26.41 -5.29 9.88
CA LEU A 35 27.28 -4.35 10.58
C LEU A 35 26.87 -4.33 12.06
N PRO A 36 27.81 -4.50 13.00
CA PRO A 36 27.51 -4.59 14.43
C PRO A 36 26.74 -3.35 14.87
N LEU A 37 25.57 -3.59 15.46
CA LEU A 37 24.74 -2.53 16.03
C LEU A 37 25.51 -1.83 17.13
N THR A 38 25.44 -0.50 17.15
CA THR A 38 25.89 0.27 18.31
C THR A 38 25.02 -0.07 19.52
N GLU A 39 25.54 0.08 20.74
CA GLU A 39 24.80 -0.25 21.97
C GLU A 39 23.50 0.57 22.09
N GLU A 40 23.49 1.79 21.57
CA GLU A 40 22.31 2.66 21.49
C GLU A 40 21.23 2.11 20.53
N GLU A 41 21.63 1.57 19.37
CA GLU A 41 20.70 0.98 18.40
C GLU A 41 20.10 -0.35 18.91
N LYS A 42 20.86 -1.14 19.69
CA LYS A 42 20.36 -2.36 20.33
C LYS A 42 19.31 -2.03 21.41
N ALA A 43 19.59 -1.03 22.24
CA ALA A 43 18.65 -0.57 23.26
C ALA A 43 17.35 -0.04 22.63
N PHE A 44 17.44 0.73 21.54
CA PHE A 44 16.27 1.21 20.80
C PHE A 44 15.46 0.06 20.17
N HIS A 45 16.12 -0.96 19.61
CA HIS A 45 15.45 -2.14 19.08
C HIS A 45 14.68 -2.91 20.17
N ALA A 46 15.30 -3.13 21.34
CA ALA A 46 14.65 -3.77 22.47
C ALA A 46 13.48 -2.93 23.01
N MET A 47 13.63 -1.60 23.07
CA MET A 47 12.56 -0.68 23.43
C MET A 47 11.39 -0.76 22.46
N MET A 48 11.62 -0.80 21.15
CA MET A 48 10.56 -0.92 20.14
C MET A 48 9.74 -2.22 20.26
N VAL A 49 10.38 -3.32 20.68
CA VAL A 49 9.71 -4.60 20.96
C VAL A 49 8.79 -4.49 22.18
N GLU A 50 9.19 -3.73 23.21
CA GLU A 50 8.39 -3.49 24.43
C GLU A 50 7.35 -2.35 24.29
N GLU A 51 7.65 -1.30 23.52
CA GLU A 51 6.75 -0.18 23.23
C GLU A 51 5.56 -0.61 22.37
N GLY A 52 5.73 -1.71 21.61
CA GLY A 52 4.64 -2.49 21.02
C GLY A 52 3.53 -2.87 22.02
N LYS A 53 3.78 -2.77 23.33
CA LYS A 53 2.82 -3.03 24.41
C LYS A 53 2.28 -1.76 25.11
N LYS A 54 2.81 -0.55 24.91
CA LYS A 54 2.47 0.62 25.76
C LYS A 54 2.57 2.00 25.07
N VAL A 55 1.61 2.41 24.23
CA VAL A 55 1.36 3.86 24.04
C VAL A 55 -0.10 4.12 23.68
N ARG A 56 -0.82 4.79 24.60
CA ARG A 56 -2.06 5.53 24.35
C ARG A 56 -2.01 6.75 25.27
N ILE A 57 -2.44 7.91 24.74
CA ILE A 57 -2.73 9.18 25.44
C ILE A 57 -1.59 10.22 25.40
N ARG A 58 -1.63 11.14 24.42
CA ARG A 58 -2.17 12.51 24.57
C ARG A 58 -2.30 13.14 23.19
N ALA A 59 -3.49 13.60 22.90
CA ALA A 59 -3.87 14.20 21.64
C ALA A 59 -4.62 15.50 21.91
N VAL A 60 -4.74 16.30 20.85
CA VAL A 60 -5.83 17.24 20.62
C VAL A 60 -5.80 18.54 21.43
N ALA A 61 -5.03 19.52 20.95
CA ALA A 61 -5.41 20.93 21.04
C ALA A 61 -4.98 21.59 19.72
N ASP A 62 -5.93 22.24 19.04
CA ASP A 62 -5.79 23.08 17.82
C ASP A 62 -6.27 22.44 16.50
N ASN A 63 -7.55 22.05 16.50
CA ASN A 63 -8.34 21.79 15.30
C ASN A 63 -9.39 22.89 15.11
N GLN A 64 -9.03 24.02 14.49
CA GLN A 64 -9.99 24.82 13.74
C GLN A 64 -9.32 25.52 12.56
N ARG A 65 -9.52 24.96 11.37
CA ARG A 65 -9.87 25.70 10.14
C ARG A 65 -10.28 24.70 9.07
N VAL A 66 -11.59 24.61 8.87
CA VAL A 66 -12.20 23.89 7.75
C VAL A 66 -11.72 24.54 6.46
N LYS A 67 -10.99 23.79 5.63
CA LYS A 67 -10.74 24.16 4.23
C LYS A 67 -11.23 23.03 3.32
N ILE A 68 -12.42 23.31 2.77
CA ILE A 68 -12.98 22.98 1.45
C ILE A 68 -12.39 21.74 0.74
N ASN A 69 -13.29 20.80 0.47
CA ASN A 69 -13.17 19.56 -0.30
C ASN A 69 -12.29 19.71 -1.57
N LYS A 70 -11.04 19.20 -1.56
CA LYS A 70 -10.12 19.15 -2.73
C LYS A 70 -10.58 18.20 -3.88
N TYR A 71 -11.82 17.72 -3.87
CA TYR A 71 -12.33 16.63 -4.73
C TYR A 71 -12.83 17.07 -6.10
N VAL A 72 -12.65 18.34 -6.47
CA VAL A 72 -12.92 18.85 -7.83
C VAL A 72 -11.88 18.35 -8.85
N ARG A 73 -10.90 17.56 -8.41
CA ARG A 73 -9.85 16.93 -9.21
C ARG A 73 -10.40 15.77 -10.07
N ASN A 74 -10.97 16.14 -11.21
CA ASN A 74 -11.75 15.27 -12.09
C ASN A 74 -10.93 14.45 -13.10
N ALA A 75 -9.63 14.70 -13.27
CA ALA A 75 -8.85 13.98 -14.27
C ALA A 75 -8.60 12.51 -13.89
N PHE A 76 -8.79 11.64 -14.86
CA PHE A 76 -8.43 10.23 -14.80
C PHE A 76 -7.20 10.02 -15.67
N LEU A 77 -6.02 10.04 -15.05
CA LEU A 77 -4.72 9.81 -15.71
C LEU A 77 -4.04 8.58 -15.07
N PRO A 78 -4.62 7.39 -15.29
CA PRO A 78 -4.25 6.17 -14.56
C PRO A 78 -2.86 5.61 -14.86
N THR A 79 -2.32 5.88 -16.06
CA THR A 79 -1.16 5.19 -16.64
C THR A 79 0.07 6.10 -16.75
N VAL A 80 0.41 6.81 -15.67
CA VAL A 80 1.61 7.65 -15.62
C VAL A 80 2.84 6.83 -15.19
N PRO A 81 4.05 7.17 -15.69
CA PRO A 81 5.28 6.52 -15.24
C PRO A 81 5.53 6.74 -13.73
N PRO A 82 6.00 5.73 -12.98
CA PRO A 82 6.30 5.88 -11.55
C PRO A 82 7.29 7.01 -11.25
N ARG A 83 8.32 7.18 -12.10
CA ARG A 83 9.30 8.28 -12.00
C ARG A 83 8.67 9.66 -12.10
N TRP A 84 7.61 9.79 -12.90
CA TRP A 84 6.87 11.05 -12.99
C TRP A 84 6.09 11.30 -11.70
N VAL A 85 5.44 10.28 -11.14
CA VAL A 85 4.73 10.39 -9.86
C VAL A 85 5.70 10.78 -8.74
N GLU A 86 6.88 10.18 -8.69
CA GLU A 86 7.95 10.53 -7.75
C GLU A 86 8.41 11.99 -7.92
N ALA A 87 8.64 12.44 -9.14
CA ALA A 87 9.05 13.82 -9.39
C ALA A 87 7.98 14.82 -8.91
N GLN A 88 6.70 14.51 -9.18
CA GLN A 88 5.58 15.35 -8.78
C GLN A 88 5.27 15.29 -7.28
N SER A 89 5.60 14.19 -6.60
CA SER A 89 5.36 14.06 -5.16
C SER A 89 6.17 15.08 -4.37
N ARG A 90 7.38 15.41 -4.84
CA ARG A 90 8.27 16.40 -4.20
C ARG A 90 7.65 17.80 -4.15
N ASP A 91 6.87 18.18 -5.17
CA ASP A 91 6.17 19.47 -5.21
C ASP A 91 5.01 19.56 -4.20
N VAL A 92 4.62 18.43 -3.60
CA VAL A 92 3.53 18.32 -2.61
C VAL A 92 4.01 17.69 -1.30
N ASP A 93 5.29 17.84 -0.95
CA ASP A 93 5.89 17.29 0.28
C ASP A 93 5.61 15.79 0.48
N ASP A 94 5.66 15.03 -0.61
CA ASP A 94 5.38 13.59 -0.69
C ASP A 94 3.96 13.17 -0.28
N LYS A 95 3.05 14.13 -0.11
CA LYS A 95 1.63 13.89 0.14
C LYS A 95 0.91 13.61 -1.18
N LEU A 96 1.03 12.39 -1.70
CA LEU A 96 0.46 12.01 -3.01
C LEU A 96 -1.05 12.27 -3.15
N TRP A 97 -1.81 12.30 -2.05
CA TRP A 97 -3.22 12.69 -2.05
C TRP A 97 -3.45 14.18 -2.41
N ASP A 98 -2.41 15.01 -2.34
CA ASP A 98 -2.40 16.40 -2.76
C ASP A 98 -2.04 16.62 -4.23
N LEU A 99 -1.83 15.55 -5.02
CA LEU A 99 -1.71 15.63 -6.49
C LEU A 99 -3.05 15.80 -7.22
N TYR A 100 -2.99 16.21 -8.49
CA TYR A 100 -4.16 16.52 -9.33
C TYR A 100 -5.15 15.36 -9.52
N THR A 101 -4.76 14.12 -9.24
CA THR A 101 -5.70 13.00 -9.19
C THR A 101 -5.31 12.00 -8.11
N PHE A 102 -6.30 11.44 -7.43
CA PHE A 102 -6.11 10.42 -6.40
C PHE A 102 -5.83 9.03 -6.98
N ASN A 103 -5.83 8.88 -8.31
CA ASN A 103 -5.73 7.61 -9.01
C ASN A 103 -4.28 7.16 -9.26
N TYR A 104 -3.29 8.02 -9.04
CA TYR A 104 -1.89 7.66 -9.13
C TYR A 104 -1.54 6.59 -8.10
N VAL A 105 -0.73 5.63 -8.48
CA VAL A 105 -0.13 4.65 -7.56
C VAL A 105 1.19 5.22 -7.08
N ALA A 106 1.47 5.11 -5.78
CA ALA A 106 2.77 5.49 -5.25
C ALA A 106 3.89 4.70 -5.94
N PRO A 107 5.07 5.28 -6.16
CA PRO A 107 6.19 4.61 -6.80
C PRO A 107 6.89 3.62 -5.84
N ILE A 108 6.13 2.64 -5.35
CA ILE A 108 6.58 1.55 -4.47
C ILE A 108 6.35 0.24 -5.22
N HIS A 109 7.43 -0.46 -5.55
CA HIS A 109 7.36 -1.72 -6.30
C HIS A 109 7.01 -2.91 -5.42
N ALA A 110 6.52 -4.00 -6.03
CA ALA A 110 6.26 -5.26 -5.36
C ALA A 110 7.49 -5.76 -4.57
N ASP A 111 8.68 -5.64 -5.16
CA ASP A 111 9.94 -6.03 -4.50
C ASP A 111 10.32 -5.11 -3.34
N SER A 112 9.90 -3.84 -3.37
CA SER A 112 10.06 -2.94 -2.22
C SER A 112 9.22 -3.43 -1.04
N TYR A 113 7.96 -3.84 -1.27
CA TYR A 113 7.13 -4.45 -0.22
C TYR A 113 7.71 -5.79 0.25
N ARG A 114 8.24 -6.62 -0.68
CA ARG A 114 8.95 -7.87 -0.36
C ARG A 114 10.11 -7.60 0.60
N PHE A 115 10.96 -6.63 0.28
CA PHE A 115 12.11 -6.26 1.10
C PHE A 115 11.70 -5.69 2.46
N LEU A 116 10.71 -4.79 2.48
CA LEU A 116 10.25 -4.12 3.70
C LEU A 116 9.69 -5.14 4.69
N ALA A 117 8.86 -6.06 4.19
CA ALA A 117 8.11 -6.99 5.01
C ALA A 117 8.76 -8.37 5.11
N SER A 118 9.90 -8.63 4.45
CA SER A 118 10.51 -9.95 4.32
C SER A 118 9.49 -11.01 3.85
N LEU A 119 8.80 -10.73 2.74
CA LEU A 119 7.93 -11.73 2.10
C LEU A 119 8.78 -12.85 1.49
N THR A 120 8.40 -14.11 1.71
CA THR A 120 9.03 -15.28 1.08
C THR A 120 8.60 -15.41 -0.38
N ASP A 121 9.29 -16.25 -1.16
CA ASP A 121 8.91 -16.51 -2.55
C ASP A 121 7.52 -17.17 -2.65
N GLU A 122 7.16 -18.04 -1.72
CA GLU A 122 5.83 -18.65 -1.65
C GLU A 122 4.74 -17.60 -1.39
N GLU A 123 5.01 -16.65 -0.51
CA GLU A 123 4.07 -15.55 -0.24
C GLU A 123 3.93 -14.63 -1.45
N MET A 124 5.03 -14.33 -2.15
CA MET A 124 5.01 -13.56 -3.39
C MET A 124 4.24 -14.29 -4.51
N LYS A 125 4.45 -15.60 -4.64
CA LYS A 125 3.69 -16.45 -5.58
C LYS A 125 2.19 -16.42 -5.27
N LYS A 126 1.83 -16.58 -4.00
CA LYS A 126 0.43 -16.48 -3.54
C LYS A 126 -0.19 -15.11 -3.82
N CYS A 127 0.59 -14.03 -3.70
CA CYS A 127 0.12 -12.69 -4.06
C CYS A 127 -0.19 -12.58 -5.56
N ARG A 128 0.67 -13.13 -6.43
CA ARG A 128 0.44 -13.19 -7.89
C ARG A 128 -0.80 -14.01 -8.23
N GLU A 129 -0.96 -15.20 -7.66
CA GLU A 129 -2.12 -16.06 -7.86
C GLU A 129 -3.42 -15.34 -7.46
N LYS A 130 -3.44 -14.69 -6.28
CA LYS A 130 -4.60 -13.90 -5.84
C LYS A 130 -4.92 -12.75 -6.78
N ALA A 131 -3.91 -12.05 -7.30
CA ALA A 131 -4.12 -10.97 -8.26
C ALA A 131 -4.77 -11.47 -9.56
N LEU A 132 -4.33 -12.63 -10.08
CA LEU A 132 -4.90 -13.26 -11.27
C LEU A 132 -6.34 -13.76 -11.06
N MET A 133 -6.66 -14.21 -9.84
CA MET A 133 -8.01 -14.64 -9.46
C MET A 133 -8.93 -13.49 -9.03
N GLU A 134 -8.51 -12.23 -9.19
CA GLU A 134 -9.26 -11.05 -8.74
C GLU A 134 -9.63 -11.09 -7.23
N ASN A 135 -8.87 -11.82 -6.42
CA ASN A 135 -9.21 -12.06 -5.03
C ASN A 135 -8.72 -10.90 -4.14
N THR A 136 -9.66 -10.05 -3.75
CA THR A 136 -9.41 -8.88 -2.89
C THR A 136 -9.36 -9.17 -1.38
N ASP A 137 -9.50 -10.43 -0.96
CA ASP A 137 -9.44 -10.77 0.46
C ASP A 137 -8.00 -10.67 0.99
N LEU A 138 -7.86 -10.20 2.23
CA LEU A 138 -6.57 -10.19 2.91
C LEU A 138 -5.97 -11.60 2.97
N ILE A 139 -4.67 -11.70 2.76
CA ILE A 139 -3.93 -12.92 3.06
C ILE A 139 -3.97 -13.07 4.58
N LYS A 140 -4.46 -14.23 5.05
CA LYS A 140 -4.49 -14.57 6.48
C LYS A 140 -3.14 -15.19 6.87
N GLY A 141 -2.71 -14.92 8.09
CA GLY A 141 -1.51 -15.51 8.68
C GLY A 141 -1.41 -15.14 10.17
N ASN A 142 -0.28 -15.49 10.78
CA ASN A 142 -0.01 -15.26 12.20
C ASN A 142 0.43 -13.80 12.45
N TYR A 143 -0.41 -12.84 12.11
CA TYR A 143 -0.16 -11.41 12.28
C TYR A 143 -1.45 -10.61 12.48
N PRO A 144 -1.35 -9.38 13.02
CA PRO A 144 -2.49 -8.49 13.24
C PRO A 144 -3.39 -8.28 11.99
N LEU A 145 -4.70 -8.39 12.19
CA LEU A 145 -5.74 -8.14 11.17
C LEU A 145 -6.78 -7.09 11.59
N THR A 146 -6.73 -6.62 12.84
CA THR A 146 -7.68 -5.63 13.37
C THR A 146 -7.01 -4.28 13.58
N ALA A 147 -7.77 -3.19 13.57
CA ALA A 147 -7.21 -1.85 13.77
C ALA A 147 -6.43 -1.73 15.10
N ASP A 148 -6.98 -2.29 16.18
CA ASP A 148 -6.36 -2.25 17.52
C ASP A 148 -5.01 -2.99 17.57
N SER A 149 -4.89 -4.08 16.82
CA SER A 149 -3.67 -4.89 16.79
C SER A 149 -2.64 -4.36 15.79
N MET A 150 -3.07 -3.82 14.65
CA MET A 150 -2.13 -3.28 13.64
C MET A 150 -1.50 -1.96 14.08
N LYS A 151 -2.20 -1.15 14.89
CA LYS A 151 -1.74 0.17 15.33
C LYS A 151 -1.23 1.01 14.15
N LEU A 152 -2.05 1.08 13.09
CA LEU A 152 -1.80 1.93 11.94
C LEU A 152 -1.82 3.40 12.37
N PRO A 153 -1.03 4.27 11.71
CA PRO A 153 -0.95 5.66 12.11
C PRO A 153 -2.31 6.34 11.92
N VAL A 154 -2.59 7.31 12.79
CA VAL A 154 -3.80 8.11 12.72
C VAL A 154 -3.61 9.12 11.59
N ILE A 155 -4.44 9.03 10.55
CA ILE A 155 -4.22 9.80 9.32
C ILE A 155 -4.33 11.32 9.60
N GLY A 156 -5.20 11.71 10.55
CA GLY A 156 -5.38 13.11 10.94
C GLY A 156 -4.11 13.80 11.40
N ASP A 157 -3.13 13.06 11.91
CA ASP A 157 -1.89 13.62 12.43
C ASP A 157 -1.02 14.24 11.32
N PHE A 158 -1.13 13.75 10.08
CA PHE A 158 -0.36 14.26 8.93
C PHE A 158 -1.24 14.75 7.76
N ASP A 159 -2.53 14.44 7.76
CA ASP A 159 -3.55 15.02 6.88
C ASP A 159 -4.68 15.64 7.71
N ARG A 160 -4.62 16.97 7.86
CA ARG A 160 -5.58 17.76 8.65
C ARG A 160 -7.02 17.71 8.12
N SER A 161 -7.25 17.17 6.92
CA SER A 161 -8.60 16.93 6.41
C SER A 161 -9.26 15.68 7.01
N LYS A 162 -8.52 14.91 7.82
CA LYS A 162 -8.95 13.62 8.39
C LYS A 162 -9.08 13.68 9.90
N CYS A 163 -9.65 12.62 10.45
CA CYS A 163 -9.82 12.47 11.90
C CYS A 163 -8.49 12.23 12.62
N VAL A 164 -8.27 12.99 13.70
CA VAL A 164 -7.12 12.89 14.62
C VAL A 164 -7.38 12.02 15.85
N VAL A 165 -8.61 11.56 16.05
CA VAL A 165 -9.04 10.97 17.32
C VAL A 165 -8.96 9.45 17.30
N TRP A 166 -9.27 8.84 16.17
CA TRP A 166 -9.52 7.40 16.09
C TRP A 166 -8.47 6.66 15.27
N PRO A 167 -8.09 5.44 15.68
CA PRO A 167 -7.21 4.59 14.89
C PRO A 167 -7.75 4.35 13.48
N SER A 168 -6.82 4.14 12.57
CA SER A 168 -7.11 3.78 11.19
C SER A 168 -7.31 2.28 11.08
N ALA A 169 -8.40 1.87 10.42
CA ALA A 169 -8.61 0.49 10.02
C ALA A 169 -8.13 0.28 8.59
N LEU A 170 -7.48 -0.87 8.33
CA LEU A 170 -7.20 -1.32 6.97
C LEU A 170 -8.48 -1.82 6.31
N ALA A 171 -8.73 -1.36 5.10
CA ALA A 171 -9.81 -1.86 4.25
C ALA A 171 -9.29 -2.05 2.82
N ILE A 172 -9.91 -2.97 2.08
CA ILE A 172 -9.61 -3.21 0.66
C ILE A 172 -10.77 -2.71 -0.18
N ARG A 173 -10.48 -2.00 -1.28
CA ARG A 173 -11.49 -1.59 -2.24
C ARG A 173 -12.00 -2.81 -3.00
N ARG A 174 -13.24 -3.22 -2.72
CA ARG A 174 -13.85 -4.41 -3.34
C ARG A 174 -14.44 -4.10 -4.71
N PHE A 175 -14.67 -5.15 -5.49
CA PHE A 175 -15.61 -5.11 -6.61
C PHE A 175 -16.98 -4.72 -6.07
N LEU A 176 -17.60 -3.74 -6.72
CA LEU A 176 -18.94 -3.30 -6.42
C LEU A 176 -19.79 -3.53 -7.66
N ALA A 177 -21.05 -3.93 -7.48
CA ALA A 177 -22.00 -4.08 -8.58
C ALA A 177 -22.03 -2.79 -9.42
N PRO A 178 -22.08 -2.87 -10.76
CA PRO A 178 -22.26 -1.71 -11.62
C PRO A 178 -23.36 -0.81 -11.07
N LYS A 179 -23.04 0.45 -10.87
CA LYS A 179 -24.02 1.47 -10.55
C LYS A 179 -24.33 2.22 -11.83
N THR A 180 -25.52 2.76 -11.96
CA THR A 180 -25.90 3.73 -13.00
C THR A 180 -25.20 5.08 -12.78
N GLU A 181 -23.87 5.05 -12.63
CA GLU A 181 -23.00 6.21 -12.51
C GLU A 181 -22.41 6.57 -13.88
N ALA A 182 -21.85 7.77 -14.02
CA ALA A 182 -21.15 8.16 -15.24
C ALA A 182 -19.99 7.19 -15.54
N PRO A 183 -19.70 6.85 -16.82
CA PRO A 183 -18.66 5.88 -17.18
C PRO A 183 -17.29 6.16 -16.55
N ILE A 184 -16.92 7.43 -16.41
CA ILE A 184 -15.65 7.83 -15.78
C ILE A 184 -15.57 7.50 -14.28
N ALA A 185 -16.70 7.56 -13.57
CA ALA A 185 -16.77 7.19 -12.16
C ALA A 185 -16.63 5.67 -11.98
N GLU A 186 -17.26 4.91 -12.88
CA GLU A 186 -17.10 3.45 -12.93
C GLU A 186 -15.66 3.05 -13.26
N LEU A 187 -15.01 3.70 -14.23
CA LEU A 187 -13.60 3.47 -14.55
C LEU A 187 -12.70 3.76 -13.35
N LYS A 188 -12.87 4.90 -12.66
CA LYS A 188 -12.12 5.21 -11.43
C LYS A 188 -12.31 4.14 -10.36
N ARG A 189 -13.53 3.61 -10.24
CA ARG A 189 -13.86 2.56 -9.27
C ARG A 189 -13.16 1.25 -9.63
N ILE A 190 -13.29 0.78 -10.86
CA ILE A 190 -12.62 -0.41 -11.39
C ILE A 190 -11.11 -0.26 -11.22
N TRP A 191 -10.56 0.89 -11.62
CA TRP A 191 -9.14 1.20 -11.53
C TRP A 191 -8.59 1.03 -10.12
N ASN A 192 -9.35 1.33 -9.07
CA ASN A 192 -8.84 1.20 -7.70
C ASN A 192 -9.28 -0.09 -6.98
N VAL A 193 -9.85 -1.08 -7.68
CA VAL A 193 -10.18 -2.37 -7.05
C VAL A 193 -8.93 -3.08 -6.54
N GLY A 194 -9.05 -3.77 -5.40
CA GLY A 194 -7.94 -4.42 -4.71
C GLY A 194 -7.05 -3.45 -3.94
N ARG A 195 -7.17 -2.13 -4.18
CA ARG A 195 -6.29 -1.14 -3.55
C ARG A 195 -6.56 -1.06 -2.03
N PRO A 196 -5.54 -1.27 -1.20
CA PRO A 196 -5.67 -1.08 0.24
C PRO A 196 -5.80 0.41 0.59
N TYR A 197 -6.63 0.71 1.58
CA TYR A 197 -6.82 2.05 2.09
C TYR A 197 -7.08 2.06 3.59
N LEU A 198 -6.84 3.22 4.18
CA LEU A 198 -7.08 3.49 5.59
C LEU A 198 -8.43 4.19 5.76
N LYS A 199 -9.26 3.65 6.65
CA LYS A 199 -10.56 4.20 7.01
C LYS A 199 -10.58 4.58 8.50
N GLY A 200 -11.00 5.80 8.81
CA GLY A 200 -11.25 6.20 10.19
C GLY A 200 -12.39 5.41 10.83
N GLN A 201 -12.26 5.09 12.12
CA GLN A 201 -13.26 4.30 12.85
C GLN A 201 -14.37 5.13 13.53
N CYS A 202 -14.56 6.39 13.13
CA CYS A 202 -15.52 7.32 13.73
C CYS A 202 -16.96 6.74 13.75
N VAL A 203 -17.44 6.28 12.59
CA VAL A 203 -18.81 5.72 12.45
C VAL A 203 -18.96 4.41 13.21
N ALA A 204 -17.97 3.52 13.13
CA ALA A 204 -17.99 2.24 13.85
C ALA A 204 -18.01 2.43 15.38
N SER A 205 -17.53 3.58 15.86
CA SER A 205 -17.51 3.95 17.28
C SER A 205 -18.73 4.80 17.68
N GLY A 206 -19.78 4.84 16.86
CA GLY A 206 -21.01 5.59 17.13
C GLY A 206 -20.87 7.11 17.08
N LYS A 207 -19.81 7.64 16.48
CA LYS A 207 -19.60 9.08 16.27
C LYS A 207 -20.03 9.48 14.85
N GLY A 208 -20.31 10.77 14.67
CA GLY A 208 -20.57 11.35 13.36
C GLY A 208 -19.45 11.07 12.36
N ASP A 209 -19.80 10.98 11.07
CA ASP A 209 -18.85 10.74 10.00
C ASP A 209 -17.83 11.89 9.94
N CYS A 210 -16.56 11.56 10.21
CA CYS A 210 -15.45 12.49 10.25
C CYS A 210 -14.87 12.80 8.86
N GLY A 211 -15.51 12.30 7.80
CA GLY A 211 -15.18 12.58 6.41
C GLY A 211 -15.10 11.31 5.58
N ASN A 212 -15.75 11.31 4.41
CA ASN A 212 -15.87 10.16 3.51
C ASN A 212 -14.62 9.83 2.68
N ASN A 213 -13.54 10.53 2.95
CA ASN A 213 -12.43 10.58 2.03
C ASN A 213 -11.45 9.45 2.31
N ILE A 214 -11.28 8.57 1.32
CA ILE A 214 -10.34 7.46 1.35
C ILE A 214 -8.90 8.00 1.44
N SER A 215 -8.04 7.36 2.23
CA SER A 215 -6.59 7.56 2.20
C SER A 215 -5.94 6.27 1.73
N TRP A 216 -5.40 6.26 0.52
CA TRP A 216 -4.75 5.06 -0.02
C TRP A 216 -3.53 4.69 0.80
N LEU A 217 -3.40 3.41 1.10
CA LEU A 217 -2.31 2.92 1.94
C LEU A 217 -0.96 3.18 1.29
N ASP A 218 -0.82 2.95 -0.01
CA ASP A 218 0.44 3.16 -0.74
C ASP A 218 0.87 4.64 -0.72
N HIS A 219 -0.09 5.57 -0.77
CA HIS A 219 0.20 7.00 -0.60
C HIS A 219 0.69 7.33 0.81
N VAL A 220 0.05 6.74 1.83
CA VAL A 220 0.45 6.92 3.22
C VAL A 220 1.83 6.32 3.45
N LEU A 221 2.11 5.11 2.95
CA LEU A 221 3.43 4.49 3.06
C LEU A 221 4.50 5.30 2.35
N TRP A 222 4.21 5.87 1.18
CA TRP A 222 5.13 6.77 0.48
C TRP A 222 5.53 7.97 1.34
N TYR A 223 4.54 8.68 1.89
CA TYR A 223 4.78 9.81 2.78
C TYR A 223 5.60 9.39 4.01
N LEU A 224 5.23 8.28 4.67
CA LEU A 224 5.94 7.82 5.86
C LEU A 224 7.38 7.33 5.57
N LEU A 225 7.64 6.84 4.36
CA LEU A 225 8.99 6.48 3.92
C LEU A 225 9.84 7.72 3.61
N SER A 226 9.23 8.80 3.13
CA SER A 226 9.91 10.08 2.89
C SER A 226 10.29 10.80 4.19
N ASP A 227 9.46 10.67 5.23
CA ASP A 227 9.69 11.25 6.55
C ASP A 227 9.57 10.20 7.66
N LEU A 228 10.64 9.41 7.81
CA LEU A 228 10.72 8.42 8.88
C LEU A 228 10.89 9.07 10.27
N PHE A 229 11.30 10.34 10.34
CA PHE A 229 11.43 11.06 11.62
C PHE A 229 10.08 11.23 12.28
N TYR A 230 9.03 11.47 11.49
CA TYR A 230 7.65 11.52 11.96
C TYR A 230 7.25 10.28 12.78
N LEU A 231 7.59 9.07 12.32
CA LEU A 231 7.23 7.83 13.02
C LEU A 231 8.16 7.51 14.20
N PHE A 232 9.44 7.87 14.08
CA PHE A 232 10.50 7.43 14.98
C PHE A 232 11.41 8.62 15.35
N PRO A 233 10.88 9.64 16.03
CA PRO A 233 11.65 10.85 16.35
C PRO A 233 12.82 10.56 17.31
N HIS A 234 12.64 9.56 18.18
CA HIS A 234 13.63 9.15 19.19
C HIS A 234 14.70 8.19 18.64
N ALA A 235 14.58 7.71 17.40
CA ALA A 235 15.60 6.86 16.82
C ALA A 235 16.88 7.67 16.54
N PRO A 236 18.07 7.14 16.87
CA PRO A 236 19.32 7.90 16.84
C PRO A 236 19.83 8.19 15.42
N SER A 237 19.41 7.40 14.42
CA SER A 237 19.92 7.49 13.05
C SER A 237 18.85 7.17 12.01
N LEU A 238 19.05 7.60 10.76
CA LEU A 238 18.19 7.19 9.63
C LEU A 238 18.14 5.66 9.49
N ARG A 239 19.27 4.99 9.70
CA ARG A 239 19.38 3.52 9.67
C ARG A 239 18.47 2.88 10.72
N ALA A 240 18.49 3.40 11.95
CA ALA A 240 17.62 2.92 13.04
C ALA A 240 16.14 3.13 12.70
N ARG A 241 15.78 4.29 12.12
CA ARG A 241 14.41 4.58 11.67
C ARG A 241 13.95 3.63 10.56
N ALA A 242 14.78 3.39 9.55
CA ALA A 242 14.48 2.47 8.47
C ALA A 242 14.30 1.03 8.97
N ARG A 243 15.15 0.59 9.92
CA ARG A 243 15.01 -0.71 10.59
C ARG A 243 13.70 -0.80 11.39
N ALA A 244 13.34 0.23 12.14
CA ALA A 244 12.08 0.27 12.89
C ALA A 244 10.86 0.23 11.97
N PHE A 245 10.91 0.92 10.84
CA PHE A 245 9.86 0.84 9.82
C PHE A 245 9.72 -0.58 9.26
N ARG A 246 10.84 -1.22 8.87
CA ARG A 246 10.85 -2.62 8.42
C ARG A 246 10.31 -3.56 9.48
N LEU A 247 10.67 -3.37 10.75
CA LEU A 247 10.14 -4.17 11.85
C LEU A 247 8.61 -4.06 11.93
N ARG A 248 8.04 -2.86 11.80
CA ARG A 248 6.58 -2.68 11.73
C ARG A 248 5.98 -3.38 10.51
N ALA A 249 6.57 -3.22 9.33
CA ALA A 249 6.12 -3.87 8.09
C ALA A 249 6.15 -5.41 8.19
N LYS A 250 7.12 -5.99 8.91
CA LYS A 250 7.22 -7.45 9.16
C LYS A 250 6.22 -7.96 10.19
N THR A 251 5.78 -7.10 11.12
CA THR A 251 5.01 -7.50 12.31
C THR A 251 3.61 -6.88 12.32
N THR A 252 3.44 -5.72 12.96
CA THR A 252 2.12 -5.10 13.19
C THR A 252 1.45 -4.63 11.90
N TRP A 253 2.25 -4.25 10.90
CA TRP A 253 1.77 -3.84 9.57
C TRP A 253 1.98 -4.94 8.53
N ARG A 254 2.08 -6.20 8.96
CA ARG A 254 2.29 -7.31 8.04
C ARG A 254 1.16 -7.48 7.04
N ALA A 255 -0.10 -7.50 7.47
CA ALA A 255 -1.25 -7.68 6.59
C ALA A 255 -1.37 -6.66 5.43
N PRO A 256 -1.11 -5.35 5.62
CA PRO A 256 -1.13 -4.40 4.52
C PRO A 256 -0.07 -4.64 3.44
N MET A 257 1.04 -5.30 3.75
CA MET A 257 2.16 -5.52 2.80
C MET A 257 1.80 -6.46 1.65
N PRO A 258 1.38 -7.73 1.86
CA PRO A 258 0.95 -8.61 0.78
C PRO A 258 -0.30 -8.07 0.08
N ALA A 259 -1.19 -7.36 0.78
CA ALA A 259 -2.33 -6.70 0.13
C ALA A 259 -1.88 -5.64 -0.90
N SER A 260 -0.81 -4.90 -0.59
CA SER A 260 -0.21 -3.91 -1.51
C SER A 260 0.50 -4.60 -2.69
N VAL A 261 1.14 -5.75 -2.47
CA VAL A 261 1.73 -6.57 -3.55
C VAL A 261 0.66 -7.10 -4.49
N VAL A 262 -0.43 -7.69 -3.95
CA VAL A 262 -1.58 -8.14 -4.75
C VAL A 262 -2.10 -7.00 -5.61
N PHE A 263 -2.32 -5.82 -5.02
CA PHE A 263 -2.78 -4.66 -5.77
C PHE A 263 -1.78 -4.20 -6.85
N THR A 264 -0.47 -4.25 -6.58
CA THR A 264 0.57 -3.89 -7.56
C THR A 264 0.49 -4.80 -8.78
N HIS A 265 0.36 -6.11 -8.58
CA HIS A 265 0.18 -7.05 -9.70
C HIS A 265 -1.17 -6.88 -10.41
N MET A 266 -2.26 -6.67 -9.68
CA MET A 266 -3.55 -6.34 -10.31
C MET A 266 -3.43 -5.09 -11.19
N ARG A 267 -2.77 -4.03 -10.70
CA ARG A 267 -2.52 -2.80 -11.45
C ARG A 267 -1.72 -3.07 -12.72
N GLU A 268 -0.66 -3.87 -12.65
CA GLU A 268 0.15 -4.23 -13.83
C GLU A 268 -0.69 -4.95 -14.90
N VAL A 269 -1.52 -5.91 -14.48
CA VAL A 269 -2.44 -6.63 -15.38
C VAL A 269 -3.44 -5.64 -16.02
N MET A 270 -4.06 -4.77 -15.22
CA MET A 270 -5.02 -3.78 -15.73
C MET A 270 -4.40 -2.80 -16.73
N VAL A 271 -3.16 -2.36 -16.48
CA VAL A 271 -2.42 -1.48 -17.40
C VAL A 271 -2.14 -2.21 -18.72
N LYS A 272 -1.67 -3.46 -18.68
CA LYS A 272 -1.45 -4.29 -19.88
C LYS A 272 -2.75 -4.48 -20.68
N MET A 273 -3.87 -4.76 -20.00
CA MET A 273 -5.18 -4.87 -20.63
C MET A 273 -5.62 -3.55 -21.29
N ALA A 274 -5.42 -2.41 -20.63
CA ALA A 274 -5.76 -1.11 -21.19
C ALA A 274 -4.94 -0.80 -22.46
N PHE A 275 -3.64 -1.09 -22.45
CA PHE A 275 -2.80 -0.96 -23.64
C PHE A 275 -3.25 -1.91 -24.76
N ASN A 276 -3.56 -3.17 -24.43
CA ASN A 276 -4.02 -4.17 -25.39
C ASN A 276 -5.33 -3.75 -26.09
N VAL A 277 -6.28 -3.16 -25.37
CA VAL A 277 -7.53 -2.62 -25.94
C VAL A 277 -7.27 -1.37 -26.77
N THR A 278 -6.34 -0.51 -26.34
CA THR A 278 -5.99 0.70 -27.11
C THR A 278 -5.34 0.35 -28.44
N ILE A 279 -4.51 -0.70 -28.48
CA ILE A 279 -3.88 -1.20 -29.71
C ILE A 279 -4.90 -1.91 -30.60
N ASN A 280 -5.77 -2.73 -30.02
CA ASN A 280 -6.81 -3.45 -30.75
C ASN A 280 -8.18 -3.37 -30.04
N PRO A 281 -9.03 -2.42 -30.43
CA PRO A 281 -10.34 -2.22 -29.82
C PRO A 281 -11.31 -3.42 -29.97
N THR A 282 -11.10 -4.33 -30.93
CA THR A 282 -12.01 -5.48 -31.10
C THR A 282 -11.92 -6.48 -29.95
N ARG A 283 -10.90 -6.37 -29.09
CA ARG A 283 -10.72 -7.20 -27.89
C ARG A 283 -11.73 -6.91 -26.76
N THR A 284 -12.58 -5.89 -26.91
CA THR A 284 -13.67 -5.62 -25.97
C THR A 284 -14.98 -6.36 -26.32
N ALA A 285 -15.01 -7.08 -27.45
CA ALA A 285 -16.18 -7.83 -27.94
C ALA A 285 -16.26 -9.24 -27.36
#